data_AF-A0A3Q2XIK0-F1
#
_entry.id   AF-A0A3Q2XIK0-F1
#
_cell.length_a   1.000
_cell.length_b   1.000
_cell.length_c   1.000
_cell.angle_alpha   90.00
_cell.angle_beta   90.00
_cell.angle_gamma   90.00
#
_symmetry.space_group_name_H-M   'P 1'
#
loop_
_entity.id
_entity.type
_entity.pdbx_description
1 polymer ?
#
loop_
_entity_poly.entity_id
_entity_poly.type
_entity_poly.pdbx_seq_one_letter_code
_entity_poly.pdbx_strand_id
1 'polypeptide(L)'
;QTPRACSDYWSEYRHCRSLWNRFHHYYTYGTSPSCYQWKEDYYNCKACEKSTGGEAKQEALQRSERNRVAEQRKFSPVWELRRDPPSDWHLPLNHEKPQDS
;
A
#
# COMPACT_ATOMS: atom_id res chain seq x y z
N GLN A 1 14.76 -7.18 -15.64
CA GLN A 1 13.29 -7.06 -15.90
C GLN A 1 12.71 -6.02 -14.94
N THR A 2 11.87 -5.08 -15.41
CA THR A 2 11.14 -4.18 -14.50
C THR A 2 9.96 -4.91 -13.85
N PRO A 3 9.67 -4.67 -12.56
CA PRO A 3 8.62 -5.40 -11.83
C PRO A 3 7.19 -5.00 -12.24
N ARG A 4 7.00 -3.81 -12.82
CA ARG A 4 5.74 -3.32 -13.42
C ARG A 4 6.01 -2.62 -14.75
N ALA A 5 4.96 -2.35 -15.53
CA ALA A 5 5.09 -1.56 -16.75
C ALA A 5 5.28 -0.07 -16.42
N CYS A 6 6.00 0.67 -17.27
CA CYS A 6 6.23 2.10 -17.02
C CYS A 6 4.93 2.93 -17.01
N SER A 7 3.86 2.47 -17.69
CA SER A 7 2.53 3.09 -17.63
C SER A 7 1.94 3.08 -16.23
N ASP A 8 2.21 2.02 -15.45
CA ASP A 8 1.61 1.83 -14.13
C ASP A 8 2.20 2.85 -13.15
N TYR A 9 3.51 3.07 -13.20
CA TYR A 9 4.18 4.13 -12.43
C TYR A 9 3.60 5.51 -12.72
N TRP A 10 3.23 5.77 -13.98
CA TRP A 10 2.62 7.04 -14.37
C TRP A 10 1.18 7.19 -13.85
N SER A 11 0.38 6.12 -13.89
CA SER A 11 -0.97 6.15 -13.30
C SER A 11 -0.91 6.34 -11.79
N GLU A 12 0.03 5.68 -11.09
CA GLU A 12 0.22 5.82 -9.65
C GLU A 12 0.66 7.24 -9.28
N TYR A 13 1.57 7.85 -10.04
CA TYR A 13 1.95 9.24 -9.83
C TYR A 13 0.76 10.19 -9.97
N ARG A 14 -0.08 10.00 -11.01
CA ARG A 14 -1.31 10.79 -11.20
C ARG A 14 -2.29 10.58 -10.06
N HIS A 15 -2.47 9.34 -9.62
CA HIS A 15 -3.35 8.99 -8.51
C HIS A 15 -2.88 9.62 -7.20
N CYS A 16 -1.58 9.52 -6.89
CA CYS A 16 -0.98 10.13 -5.71
C CYS A 16 -1.24 11.64 -5.64
N ARG A 17 -1.16 12.32 -6.79
CA ARG A 17 -1.41 13.76 -6.91
C ARG A 17 -2.89 14.16 -6.91
N SER A 18 -3.80 13.20 -7.04
CA SER A 18 -5.23 13.47 -7.04
C SER A 18 -5.64 14.16 -5.73
N LEU A 19 -6.52 15.16 -5.85
CA LEU A 19 -7.07 15.88 -4.70
C LEU A 19 -7.75 14.93 -3.72
N TRP A 20 -8.50 13.95 -4.24
CA TRP A 20 -9.18 12.96 -3.43
C TRP A 20 -8.20 12.12 -2.61
N ASN A 21 -7.13 11.65 -3.24
CA ASN A 21 -6.11 10.86 -2.57
C ASN A 21 -5.39 11.68 -1.48
N ARG A 22 -5.05 12.93 -1.77
CA ARG A 22 -4.44 13.83 -0.79
C ARG A 22 -5.35 14.11 0.39
N PHE A 23 -6.64 14.35 0.13
CA PHE A 23 -7.64 14.55 1.19
C PHE A 23 -7.77 13.31 2.08
N HIS A 24 -7.88 12.12 1.47
CA HIS A 24 -7.92 10.86 2.20
C HIS A 24 -6.67 10.68 3.07
N HIS A 25 -5.47 10.83 2.50
CA HIS A 25 -4.23 10.69 3.27
C HIS A 25 -4.11 11.70 4.41
N TYR A 26 -4.51 12.95 4.18
CA TYR A 26 -4.51 13.97 5.23
C TYR A 26 -5.47 13.60 6.36
N TYR A 27 -6.66 13.09 6.04
CA TYR A 27 -7.62 12.68 7.05
C TYR A 27 -7.17 11.42 7.82
N THR A 28 -6.61 10.42 7.14
CA THR A 28 -6.19 9.16 7.77
C THR A 28 -4.90 9.29 8.57
N TYR A 29 -3.92 10.05 8.06
CA TYR A 29 -2.56 10.08 8.61
C TYR A 29 -2.10 11.47 9.08
N GLY A 30 -2.90 12.52 8.89
CA GLY A 30 -2.54 13.89 9.24
C GLY A 30 -1.45 14.51 8.35
N THR A 31 -1.01 13.82 7.29
CA THR A 31 0.11 14.23 6.45
C THR A 31 -0.23 14.11 4.96
N SER A 32 0.43 14.92 4.13
CA SER A 32 0.30 14.82 2.68
C SER A 32 1.39 13.89 2.13
N PRO A 33 1.04 12.89 1.30
CA PRO A 33 2.01 11.93 0.79
C PRO A 33 2.98 12.59 -0.20
N SER A 34 4.26 12.23 -0.12
CA SER A 34 5.25 12.66 -1.11
C SER A 34 5.12 11.84 -2.39
N CYS A 35 4.58 12.45 -3.45
CA CYS A 35 4.46 11.80 -4.76
C CYS A 35 5.75 11.81 -5.58
N TYR A 36 6.86 12.30 -5.01
CA TYR A 36 8.12 12.43 -5.73
C TYR A 36 8.70 11.08 -6.14
N GLN A 37 8.65 10.08 -5.25
CA GLN A 37 9.16 8.74 -5.52
C GLN A 37 8.52 8.12 -6.77
N TRP A 38 7.20 8.21 -6.92
CA TRP A 38 6.51 7.72 -8.11
C TRP A 38 6.94 8.39 -9.41
N LYS A 39 7.22 9.70 -9.36
CA LYS A 39 7.72 10.44 -10.51
C LYS A 39 9.13 9.98 -10.89
N GLU A 40 9.99 9.79 -9.89
CA GLU A 40 11.35 9.30 -10.07
C GLU A 40 11.37 7.89 -10.66
N ASP A 41 10.54 6.98 -10.11
CA ASP A 41 10.39 5.61 -10.57
C ASP A 41 9.92 5.53 -12.03
N TYR A 42 8.98 6.38 -12.43
CA TYR A 42 8.57 6.49 -13.82
C TYR A 42 9.74 6.86 -14.75
N TYR A 43 10.55 7.87 -14.38
CA TYR A 43 11.70 8.26 -15.20
C TYR A 43 12.79 7.20 -15.21
N ASN A 44 13.06 6.55 -14.07
CA ASN A 44 14.00 5.44 -13.98
C ASN A 44 13.55 4.27 -14.86
N CYS A 45 12.26 3.94 -14.85
CA CYS A 45 11.65 2.92 -15.71
C CYS A 45 11.82 3.26 -17.21
N LYS A 46 11.43 4.47 -17.62
CA LYS A 46 11.59 4.93 -19.01
C LYS A 46 13.06 4.99 -19.46
N ALA A 47 13.99 5.28 -18.56
CA ALA A 47 15.41 5.25 -18.85
C ALA A 47 15.90 3.82 -19.09
N CYS A 48 15.47 2.86 -18.26
CA CYS A 48 15.82 1.44 -18.43
C CYS A 48 15.28 0.85 -19.74
N GLU A 49 14.10 1.27 -20.20
CA GLU A 49 13.58 0.85 -21.51
C GLU A 49 14.40 1.40 -22.69
N LYS A 50 14.98 2.60 -22.53
CA LYS A 50 15.69 3.32 -23.59
C LYS A 50 17.18 2.98 -23.66
N SER A 51 17.82 2.68 -22.53
CA SER A 51 19.24 2.35 -22.49
C SER A 51 19.44 0.94 -21.93
N THR A 52 20.10 0.09 -22.73
CA THR A 52 20.48 -1.28 -22.35
C THR A 52 21.47 -1.34 -21.18
N GLY A 53 22.02 -0.18 -20.76
CA GLY A 53 23.01 -0.02 -19.68
C GLY A 53 22.51 0.72 -18.45
N GLY A 54 21.20 0.72 -18.18
CA GLY A 54 20.60 1.42 -17.05
C GLY A 54 20.62 0.67 -15.71
N GLU A 55 21.65 -0.13 -15.40
CA GLU A 55 21.64 -1.04 -14.23
C GLU A 55 21.42 -0.30 -12.90
N ALA A 56 22.10 0.82 -12.68
CA ALA A 56 21.89 1.66 -11.49
C ALA A 56 20.46 2.22 -11.38
N LYS A 57 19.83 2.52 -12.52
CA LYS A 57 18.43 2.99 -12.57
C LYS A 57 17.45 1.87 -12.30
N GLN A 58 17.77 0.67 -12.78
CA GLN A 58 16.99 -0.54 -12.50
C GLN A 58 17.11 -0.93 -11.02
N GLU A 59 18.30 -0.84 -10.43
CA GLU A 59 18.53 -1.10 -9.01
C GLU A 59 17.76 -0.11 -8.14
N ALA A 60 17.80 1.19 -8.46
CA ALA A 60 17.01 2.21 -7.76
C ALA A 60 15.51 1.90 -7.79
N LEU A 61 14.98 1.51 -8.96
CA LEU A 61 13.58 1.13 -9.11
C LEU A 61 13.24 -0.12 -8.28
N GLN A 62 14.09 -1.15 -8.31
CA GLN A 62 13.89 -2.36 -7.51
C GLN A 62 13.93 -2.06 -6.00
N ARG A 63 14.82 -1.15 -5.57
CA ARG A 63 14.89 -0.72 -4.17
C ARG A 63 13.62 -0.01 -3.74
N SER A 64 13.09 0.91 -4.56
CA SER A 64 11.81 1.58 -4.31
C SER A 64 10.67 0.56 -4.12
N GLU A 65 10.58 -0.43 -5.00
CA GLU A 65 9.54 -1.46 -4.91
C GLU A 65 9.67 -2.34 -3.66
N ARG A 66 10.89 -2.76 -3.31
CA ARG A 66 11.15 -3.51 -2.08
C ARG A 66 10.72 -2.72 -0.85
N ASN A 67 11.03 -1.43 -0.80
CA ASN A 67 10.60 -0.55 0.28
C ASN A 67 9.07 -0.44 0.35
N ARG A 68 8.38 -0.31 -0.80
CA ARG A 68 6.90 -0.29 -0.86
C ARG A 68 6.28 -1.55 -0.29
N VAL A 69 6.79 -2.73 -0.68
CA VAL A 69 6.30 -4.02 -0.18
C VAL A 69 6.61 -4.19 1.31
N ALA A 70 7.75 -3.71 1.78
CA ALA A 70 8.10 -3.74 3.19
C ALA A 70 7.15 -2.87 4.04
N GLU A 71 6.83 -1.64 3.59
CA GLU A 71 5.89 -0.77 4.31
C GLU A 71 4.47 -1.34 4.37
N GLN A 72 4.02 -2.07 3.34
CA GLN A 72 2.74 -2.79 3.39
C GLN A 72 2.70 -3.86 4.49
N ARG A 73 3.85 -4.46 4.82
CA ARG A 73 3.98 -5.50 5.85
C ARG A 73 4.24 -4.94 7.25
N LYS A 74 4.38 -3.62 7.39
CA LYS A 74 4.67 -2.98 8.68
C LYS A 74 3.52 -3.10 9.68
N PHE A 75 2.30 -3.24 9.17
CA PHE A 75 1.12 -3.39 10.00
C PHE A 75 0.97 -4.87 10.41
N SER A 76 1.24 -5.16 11.67
CA SER A 76 0.94 -6.47 12.25
C SER A 76 -0.57 -6.60 12.42
N PRO A 77 -1.21 -7.64 11.87
CA PRO A 77 -2.64 -7.81 12.03
C PRO A 77 -2.95 -7.99 13.52
N VAL A 78 -3.88 -7.17 14.04
CA VAL A 78 -4.38 -7.30 15.42
C VAL A 78 -5.22 -8.58 15.58
N TRP A 79 -5.84 -9.02 14.48
CA TRP A 79 -6.70 -10.18 14.44
C TRP A 79 -6.04 -11.31 13.66
N GLU A 80 -6.01 -12.50 14.25
CA GLU A 80 -5.59 -13.71 13.54
C GLU A 80 -6.63 -14.12 12.49
N LEU A 81 -6.16 -14.70 11.39
CA LEU A 81 -7.03 -15.23 10.35
C LEU A 81 -7.79 -16.44 10.91
N ARG A 82 -9.12 -16.30 11.08
CA ARG A 82 -9.97 -17.40 11.54
C ARG A 82 -10.00 -18.52 10.50
N ARG A 83 -9.84 -19.77 10.96
CA ARG A 83 -9.98 -20.96 10.11
C ARG A 83 -11.44 -21.39 9.95
N ASP A 84 -12.21 -21.27 11.04
CA ASP A 84 -13.61 -21.66 11.11
C ASP A 84 -14.40 -20.60 11.88
N PRO A 85 -15.72 -20.45 11.62
CA PRO A 85 -16.57 -19.58 12.42
C PRO A 85 -16.63 -20.09 13.87
N PRO A 86 -16.80 -19.20 14.87
CA PRO A 86 -17.09 -19.62 16.25
C PRO A 86 -18.28 -20.57 16.28
N SER A 87 -18.22 -21.67 17.03
CA SER A 87 -19.27 -22.69 17.05
C SER A 87 -20.64 -22.17 17.51
N ASP A 88 -20.64 -21.10 18.30
CA ASP A 88 -21.78 -20.44 18.92
C ASP A 88 -22.29 -19.23 18.12
N TRP A 89 -21.77 -18.98 16.90
CA TRP A 89 -22.13 -17.80 16.10
C TRP A 89 -23.64 -17.68 15.80
N HIS A 90 -24.36 -18.81 15.77
CA HIS A 90 -25.79 -18.87 15.50
C HIS A 90 -26.66 -18.71 16.77
N LEU A 91 -26.07 -18.73 17.96
CA LEU A 91 -26.85 -18.56 19.18
C LEU A 91 -27.35 -17.11 19.29
N PRO A 92 -28.61 -16.89 19.74
CA PRO A 92 -29.09 -15.54 20.01
C PRO A 92 -28.19 -14.90 21.08
N LEU A 93 -27.88 -13.61 20.91
CA LEU A 93 -27.17 -12.84 21.92
C LEU A 93 -28.01 -12.89 23.20
N ASN A 94 -27.50 -13.54 24.26
CA ASN A 94 -28.17 -13.54 25.55
C ASN A 94 -28.20 -12.10 26.08
N HIS A 95 -29.34 -11.42 25.93
CA HIS A 95 -29.59 -10.08 26.48
C HIS A 95 -29.85 -10.09 27.99
N GLU A 96 -29.35 -11.09 28.72
CA GLU A 96 -29.46 -11.14 30.17
C GLU A 96 -28.12 -10.81 30.81
N LYS A 97 -27.97 -9.53 31.15
CA LYS A 97 -27.42 -9.19 32.46
C LYS A 97 -28.27 -8.09 33.11
N PRO A 98 -29.30 -8.44 33.89
CA PRO A 98 -29.62 -7.70 35.09
C PRO A 98 -28.83 -8.26 36.27
N GLN A 99 -28.04 -7.37 36.88
CA GLN A 99 -27.56 -7.36 38.27
C GLN A 99 -26.71 -8.52 38.80
N ASP A 100 -25.50 -8.18 39.22
CA ASP A 100 -25.03 -8.54 40.56
C ASP A 100 -24.48 -7.27 41.24
N SER A 101 -24.72 -7.21 42.55
CA SER A 101 -24.80 -6.06 43.46
C SER A 101 -23.55 -5.21 43.67
#